data_AF-A0A8T5JC19-F1
#
_entry.id   AF-A0A8T5JC19-F1
#
_cell.length_a   1.000
_cell.length_b   1.000
_cell.length_c   1.000
_cell.angle_alpha   90.00
_cell.angle_beta   90.00
_cell.angle_gamma   90.00
#
_symmetry.space_group_name_H-M   'P 1'
#
loop_
_entity.id
_entity.type
_entity.pdbx_description
1 polymer ?
#
loop_
_entity_poly.entity_id
_entity_poly.type
_entity_poly.pdbx_seq_one_letter_code
_entity_poly.pdbx_strand_id
1 'polypeptide(L)'
;MEIMWVIGALFVLAIVFSALSFYAVRKRKRETNHRAIFILGIFWIVAGIFIENFSLGLIGFIFLLIGFVKKKEWGRKKKNWIRMTREEKKMQIIYFVMLLILFLIGVVAYVLLG
;
A
#
# COMPACT_ATOMS: atom_id res chain seq x y z
N MET A 1 -17.24 -13.50 -18.56
CA MET A 1 -17.31 -12.06 -18.88
C MET A 1 -17.47 -11.20 -17.62
N GLU A 2 -18.32 -11.55 -16.66
CA GLU A 2 -18.51 -10.85 -15.37
C GLU A 2 -17.19 -10.54 -14.62
N ILE A 3 -16.30 -11.53 -14.48
CA ILE A 3 -15.04 -11.41 -13.72
C ILE A 3 -14.07 -10.38 -14.35
N MET A 4 -14.07 -10.21 -15.68
CA MET A 4 -13.18 -9.27 -16.37
C MET A 4 -13.55 -7.81 -16.07
N TRP A 5 -14.83 -7.51 -15.90
CA TRP A 5 -15.28 -6.16 -15.55
C TRP A 5 -14.94 -5.81 -14.11
N VAL A 6 -15.04 -6.77 -13.18
CA VAL A 6 -14.65 -6.58 -11.77
C VAL A 6 -13.15 -6.38 -11.62
N ILE A 7 -12.34 -7.19 -12.33
CA ILE A 7 -10.88 -7.01 -12.36
C ILE A 7 -10.53 -5.64 -12.95
N GLY A 8 -11.20 -5.24 -14.04
CA GLY A 8 -11.04 -3.91 -14.65
C GLY A 8 -11.37 -2.77 -13.69
N ALA A 9 -12.50 -2.87 -12.97
CA ALA A 9 -12.92 -1.86 -11.99
C ALA A 9 -11.93 -1.75 -10.82
N LEU A 10 -11.45 -2.88 -10.28
CA LEU A 10 -10.41 -2.91 -9.24
C LEU A 10 -9.10 -2.29 -9.73
N PHE A 11 -8.72 -2.55 -10.99
CA PHE A 11 -7.50 -1.98 -11.58
C PHE A 11 -7.60 -0.45 -11.73
N VAL A 12 -8.73 0.06 -12.21
CA VAL A 12 -8.99 1.50 -12.31
C VAL A 12 -9.00 2.15 -10.92
N LEU A 13 -9.63 1.53 -9.92
CA LEU A 13 -9.61 2.02 -8.55
C LEU A 13 -8.20 2.06 -7.95
N ALA A 14 -7.38 1.04 -8.21
CA ALA A 14 -5.98 1.02 -7.79
C ALA A 14 -5.18 2.16 -8.44
N ILE A 15 -5.40 2.45 -9.72
CA ILE A 15 -4.77 3.57 -10.43
C ILE A 15 -5.19 4.92 -9.82
N VAL A 16 -6.49 5.11 -9.57
CA VAL A 16 -7.01 6.34 -8.95
C VAL A 16 -6.44 6.51 -7.53
N PHE A 17 -6.35 5.44 -6.75
CA PHE A 17 -5.74 5.45 -5.42
C PHE A 17 -4.25 5.81 -5.48
N SER A 18 -3.52 5.23 -6.44
CA SER A 18 -2.11 5.54 -6.70
C SER A 18 -1.92 7.00 -7.09
N ALA A 19 -2.75 7.53 -7.98
CA ALA A 19 -2.71 8.94 -8.41
C ALA A 19 -3.03 9.91 -7.24
N LEU A 20 -4.08 9.63 -6.46
CA LEU A 20 -4.46 10.43 -5.30
C LEU A 20 -3.36 10.45 -4.22
N SER A 21 -2.80 9.27 -3.93
CA SER A 21 -1.71 9.15 -2.97
C SER A 21 -0.44 9.86 -3.47
N PHE A 22 -0.10 9.76 -4.75
CA PHE A 22 1.02 10.49 -5.35
C PHE A 22 0.83 12.02 -5.27
N TYR A 23 -0.38 12.52 -5.55
CA TYR A 23 -0.70 13.95 -5.46
C TYR A 23 -0.65 14.46 -4.00
N ALA A 24 -1.15 13.66 -3.06
CA ALA A 24 -1.10 13.97 -1.63
C ALA A 24 0.34 13.95 -1.07
N VAL A 25 1.17 13.02 -1.56
CA VAL A 25 2.61 12.94 -1.22
C VAL A 25 3.38 14.11 -1.82
N ARG A 26 2.99 14.65 -2.98
CA ARG A 26 3.62 15.85 -3.55
C ARG A 26 3.40 17.10 -2.69
N LYS A 27 2.21 17.26 -2.10
CA LYS A 27 1.87 18.41 -1.24
C LYS A 27 2.45 18.34 0.17
N ARG A 28 2.74 17.14 0.69
CA ARG A 28 3.36 16.96 2.00
C ARG A 28 4.68 16.24 1.78
N LYS A 29 5.83 16.92 1.97
CA LYS A 29 7.17 16.30 2.06
C LYS A 29 7.19 15.28 3.20
N ARG A 30 6.60 14.13 2.96
CA ARG A 30 6.45 13.05 3.92
C ARG A 30 7.73 12.25 3.82
N GLU A 31 8.59 12.40 4.82
CA GLU A 31 9.83 11.63 4.89
C GLU A 31 9.49 10.14 4.78
N THR A 32 10.13 9.47 3.83
CA THR A 32 9.86 8.08 3.48
C THR A 32 10.11 7.17 4.69
N ASN A 33 9.15 6.32 5.02
CA ASN A 33 9.32 5.36 6.09
C ASN A 33 10.06 4.12 5.57
N HIS A 34 11.38 4.13 5.69
CA HIS A 34 12.25 3.04 5.23
C HIS A 34 11.98 1.70 5.93
N ARG A 35 11.42 1.70 7.15
CA ARG A 35 10.93 0.46 7.78
C ARG A 35 9.72 -0.10 7.03
N ALA A 36 8.81 0.76 6.61
CA ALA A 36 7.63 0.33 5.86
C ALA A 36 8.04 -0.28 4.52
N ILE A 37 9.04 0.30 3.83
CA ILE A 37 9.59 -0.26 2.58
C ILE A 37 10.21 -1.65 2.83
N PHE A 38 10.96 -1.83 3.91
CA PHE A 38 11.51 -3.13 4.27
C PHE A 38 10.42 -4.20 4.50
N ILE A 39 9.39 -3.86 5.28
CA ILE A 39 8.26 -4.76 5.55
C ILE A 39 7.49 -5.05 4.26
N LEU A 40 7.29 -4.05 3.41
CA LEU A 40 6.64 -4.21 2.11
C LEU A 40 7.44 -5.18 1.22
N GLY A 41 8.76 -5.09 1.23
CA GLY A 41 9.64 -6.00 0.50
C GLY A 41 9.47 -7.46 0.92
N ILE A 42 9.44 -7.74 2.24
CA ILE A 42 9.16 -9.09 2.76
C ILE A 42 7.78 -9.57 2.28
N PHE A 43 6.76 -8.71 2.35
CA PHE A 43 5.40 -9.06 1.93
C PHE A 43 5.33 -9.42 0.44
N TRP A 44 6.00 -8.65 -0.42
CA TRP A 44 6.07 -8.92 -1.87
C TRP A 44 6.87 -10.18 -2.21
N ILE A 45 7.91 -10.52 -1.46
CA ILE A 45 8.63 -11.79 -1.63
C ILE A 45 7.69 -12.96 -1.33
N VAL A 46 7.02 -12.93 -0.17
CA VAL A 46 6.08 -13.98 0.24
C VAL A 46 4.94 -14.10 -0.78
N ALA A 47 4.33 -12.98 -1.17
CA ALA A 47 3.29 -12.97 -2.19
C ALA A 47 3.77 -13.49 -3.55
N GLY A 48 4.99 -13.12 -3.98
CA GLY A 48 5.60 -13.62 -5.21
C GLY A 48 5.82 -15.13 -5.21
N ILE A 49 6.18 -15.71 -4.06
CA ILE A 49 6.30 -17.16 -3.89
C ILE A 49 4.92 -17.83 -4.00
N PHE A 50 3.90 -17.32 -3.30
CA PHE A 50 2.54 -17.89 -3.34
C PHE A 50 1.87 -17.80 -4.71
N ILE A 51 2.17 -16.75 -5.48
CA ILE A 51 1.59 -16.50 -6.81
C ILE A 51 2.51 -17.08 -7.91
N GLU A 52 3.59 -17.79 -7.53
CA GLU A 52 4.61 -18.35 -8.44
C GLU A 52 5.16 -17.31 -9.45
N ASN A 53 5.19 -16.04 -9.04
CA ASN A 53 5.59 -14.92 -9.89
C ASN A 53 6.96 -14.41 -9.47
N PHE A 54 7.97 -14.83 -10.23
CA PHE A 54 9.37 -14.47 -10.00
C PHE A 54 9.61 -12.95 -10.02
N SER A 55 8.94 -12.21 -10.92
CA SER A 55 9.07 -10.76 -11.02
C SER A 55 8.60 -10.04 -9.75
N LEU A 56 7.50 -10.50 -9.15
CA LEU A 56 7.01 -9.97 -7.87
C LEU A 56 7.97 -10.26 -6.72
N GLY A 57 8.51 -11.48 -6.67
CA GLY A 57 9.54 -11.84 -5.71
C GLY A 57 10.80 -10.97 -5.83
N LEU A 58 11.23 -10.70 -7.06
CA LEU A 58 12.40 -9.86 -7.34
C LEU A 58 12.18 -8.40 -6.93
N ILE A 59 11.02 -7.82 -7.22
CA ILE A 59 10.64 -6.47 -6.77
C ILE A 59 10.61 -6.41 -5.24
N GLY A 60 10.04 -7.42 -4.59
CA GLY A 60 10.05 -7.53 -3.13
C GLY A 60 11.47 -7.58 -2.56
N PHE A 61 12.37 -8.32 -3.20
CA PHE A 61 13.77 -8.41 -2.82
C PHE A 61 14.49 -7.06 -2.94
N ILE A 62 14.24 -6.31 -4.02
CA ILE A 62 14.79 -4.95 -4.19
C ILE A 62 14.30 -4.03 -3.06
N PHE A 63 13.00 -4.04 -2.74
CA PHE A 63 12.47 -3.23 -1.64
C PHE A 63 13.02 -3.66 -0.27
N LEU A 64 13.22 -4.95 -0.05
CA LEU A 64 13.85 -5.47 1.16
C LEU A 64 15.27 -4.92 1.29
N LEU A 65 16.08 -4.98 0.23
CA LEU A 65 17.44 -4.45 0.23
C LEU A 65 17.48 -2.93 0.45
N ILE A 66 16.64 -2.17 -0.25
CA ILE A 66 16.55 -0.71 -0.08
C ILE A 66 16.18 -0.36 1.37
N GLY A 67 15.17 -1.05 1.91
CA GLY A 67 14.74 -0.88 3.28
C GLY A 67 15.85 -1.21 4.28
N PHE A 68 16.59 -2.30 4.04
CA PHE A 68 17.67 -2.78 4.90
C PHE A 68 18.92 -1.87 4.87
N VAL A 69 19.35 -1.41 3.69
CA VAL A 69 20.48 -0.47 3.57
C VAL A 69 20.17 0.82 4.32
N LYS A 70 18.92 1.27 4.26
CA LYS A 70 18.44 2.45 4.99
C LYS A 70 17.99 2.16 6.43
N LYS A 71 18.42 1.02 7.01
CA LYS A 71 18.18 0.66 8.41
C LYS A 71 18.64 1.71 9.42
N LYS A 72 19.70 2.47 9.10
CA LYS A 72 20.16 3.59 9.96
C LYS A 72 19.13 4.72 10.08
N GLU A 73 18.19 4.84 9.14
CA GLU A 73 17.11 5.83 9.16
C GLU A 73 15.85 5.31 9.87
N TRP A 74 15.82 4.03 10.26
CA TRP A 74 14.65 3.39 10.85
C TRP A 74 14.18 4.02 12.17
N GLY A 75 14.97 4.86 12.84
CA GLY A 75 14.56 5.48 14.11
C GLY A 75 14.34 6.99 14.05
N ARG A 76 14.70 7.66 12.95
CA ARG A 76 15.04 9.09 13.04
C ARG A 76 13.85 10.01 13.34
N LYS A 77 12.62 9.64 12.99
CA LYS A 77 11.41 10.36 13.43
C LYS A 77 10.22 9.41 13.55
N LYS A 78 10.06 8.76 14.70
CA LYS A 78 8.73 8.24 15.10
C LYS A 78 7.82 9.47 15.27
N LYS A 79 7.05 9.81 14.25
CA LYS A 79 5.91 10.73 14.44
C LYS A 79 4.90 9.96 15.30
N ASN A 80 4.99 10.14 16.63
CA ASN A 80 4.04 9.53 17.55
C ASN A 80 2.62 9.94 17.12
N TRP A 81 1.69 8.99 17.10
CA TRP A 81 0.27 9.21 16.77
C TRP A 81 -0.35 10.38 17.58
N ILE A 82 0.21 10.64 18.76
CA ILE A 82 -0.13 11.72 19.68
C ILE A 82 0.21 13.11 19.10
N ARG A 83 1.23 13.24 18.24
CA ARG A 83 1.69 14.49 17.59
C ARG A 83 1.15 14.70 16.17
N MET A 84 0.19 13.89 15.71
CA MET A 84 -0.45 14.12 14.41
C MET A 84 -1.44 15.29 14.49
N THR A 85 -1.32 16.25 13.58
CA THR A 85 -2.28 17.36 13.47
C THR A 85 -3.66 16.83 13.08
N ARG A 86 -4.74 17.54 13.46
CA ARG A 86 -6.13 17.11 13.18
C ARG A 86 -6.37 16.75 11.71
N GLU A 87 -5.73 17.47 10.79
CA GLU A 87 -5.81 17.18 9.35
C GLU A 87 -5.14 15.86 8.94
N GLU A 88 -4.02 15.50 9.55
CA GLU A 88 -3.32 14.25 9.23
C GLU A 88 -4.12 13.05 9.72
N LYS A 89 -4.76 13.16 10.89
CA LYS A 89 -5.69 12.14 11.40
C LYS A 89 -6.90 11.99 10.49
N LYS A 90 -7.49 13.10 10.02
CA LYS A 90 -8.62 13.07 9.08
C LYS A 90 -8.25 12.40 7.77
N MET A 91 -7.09 12.71 7.20
CA MET A 91 -6.60 12.06 5.98
C MET A 91 -6.34 10.57 6.18
N GLN A 92 -5.75 10.17 7.31
CA GLN A 92 -5.54 8.75 7.63
C GLN A 92 -6.87 7.99 7.75
N ILE A 93 -7.87 8.58 8.43
CA ILE A 93 -9.21 8.00 8.55
C ILE A 93 -9.85 7.88 7.17
N ILE A 94 -9.75 8.89 6.31
CA ILE A 94 -10.26 8.82 4.93
C ILE A 94 -9.58 7.68 4.16
N TYR A 95 -8.25 7.56 4.23
CA TYR A 95 -7.56 6.44 3.58
C TYR A 95 -8.00 5.09 4.14
N PHE A 96 -8.19 4.98 5.46
CA PHE A 96 -8.62 3.75 6.11
C PHE A 96 -10.06 3.36 5.73
N VAL A 97 -10.98 4.32 5.72
CA VAL A 97 -12.38 4.13 5.31
C VAL A 97 -12.44 3.76 3.82
N MET A 98 -11.67 4.43 2.97
CA MET A 98 -11.60 4.12 1.55
C MET A 98 -11.04 2.71 1.31
N LEU A 99 -10.02 2.30 2.07
CA LEU A 99 -9.47 0.94 2.01
C LEU A 99 -10.49 -0.10 2.50
N LEU A 100 -11.26 0.22 3.55
CA LEU A 100 -12.32 -0.64 4.09
C LEU A 100 -13.43 -0.86 3.07
N ILE A 101 -13.88 0.21 2.40
CA ILE A 101 -14.90 0.13 1.35
C ILE A 101 -14.38 -0.72 0.19
N LEU A 102 -13.13 -0.51 -0.23
CA LEU A 102 -12.51 -1.30 -1.30
C LEU A 102 -12.45 -2.78 -0.94
N PHE A 103 -12.07 -3.09 0.31
CA PHE A 103 -12.04 -4.46 0.82
C PHE A 103 -13.44 -5.09 0.83
N LEU A 104 -14.46 -4.38 1.32
CA LEU A 104 -15.84 -4.88 1.34
C LEU A 104 -16.37 -5.15 -0.07
N ILE A 105 -16.11 -4.26 -1.03
CA ILE A 105 -16.48 -4.48 -2.44
C ILE A 105 -15.79 -5.73 -2.98
N GLY A 106 -14.50 -5.92 -2.68
CA GLY A 106 -13.76 -7.12 -3.08
C GLY A 106 -14.33 -8.40 -2.49
N VAL A 107 -14.70 -8.39 -1.20
CA VAL A 107 -15.32 -9.54 -0.51
C VAL A 107 -16.70 -9.86 -1.10
N VAL A 108 -17.54 -8.86 -1.30
CA VAL A 108 -18.87 -9.03 -1.90
C VAL A 108 -18.75 -9.59 -3.32
N ALA A 109 -17.83 -9.05 -4.12
CA ALA A 109 -17.57 -9.57 -5.46
C ALA A 109 -17.07 -11.03 -5.43
N TYR A 110 -16.18 -11.38 -4.49
CA TYR A 110 -15.72 -12.77 -4.32
C TYR A 110 -16.85 -13.73 -3.95
N VAL A 111 -17.75 -13.33 -3.05
CA VAL A 111 -18.89 -14.18 -2.63
C VAL A 111 -19.98 -14.30 -3.70
N LEU A 112 -20.16 -13.27 -4.53
CA LEU A 112 -21.18 -13.29 -5.60
C LEU A 112 -20.69 -13.95 -6.90
N LEU A 113 -19.37 -13.94 -7.16
CA LEU A 113 -18.76 -14.44 -8.40
C LEU A 113 -17.94 -15.72 -8.23
N GLY A 114 -17.61 -16.10 -6.99
CA GLY A 114 -16.99 -17.38 -6.65
C GLY A 114 -18.03 -18.43 -6.30
#